data_AF-A0A2W2DQH5-F1
#
_entry.id   AF-A0A2W2DQH5-F1
#
_cell.length_a   1.000
_cell.length_b   1.000
_cell.length_c   1.000
_cell.angle_alpha   90.00
_cell.angle_beta   90.00
_cell.angle_gamma   90.00
#
_symmetry.space_group_name_H-M   'P 1'
#
loop_
_entity.id
_entity.type
_entity.pdbx_description
1 polymer ?
#
loop_
_entity_poly.entity_id
_entity_poly.type
_entity_poly.pdbx_seq_one_letter_code
_entity_poly.pdbx_strand_id
1 'polypeptide(L)'
;MREFTTSAKTAQAAGDGKKLPDVTFKLDTVEMVCRAPKDAQLAYLMAAASSSRTDADQVAAVLDFFEQTLDPASLVVFRRRLLNTTDSFDFADAMGIFEYVCEEWSGRPTGSGSAS
;
A
#
# COMPACT_ATOMS: atom_id res chain seq x y z
N MET A 1 -7.43 -37.17 3.66
CA MET A 1 -7.48 -35.70 3.43
C MET A 1 -6.47 -35.08 4.38
N ARG A 2 -5.64 -34.13 3.92
CA ARG A 2 -4.62 -33.50 4.77
C ARG A 2 -5.17 -32.16 5.26
N GLU A 3 -5.31 -32.01 6.57
CA GLU A 3 -5.80 -30.77 7.20
C GLU A 3 -4.63 -29.83 7.51
N PHE A 4 -4.85 -28.52 7.32
CA PHE A 4 -3.86 -27.49 7.61
C PHE A 4 -4.45 -26.55 8.68
N THR A 5 -3.77 -26.43 9.84
CA THR A 5 -4.20 -25.58 10.96
C THR A 5 -3.24 -24.39 11.11
N THR A 6 -3.76 -23.17 10.97
CA THR A 6 -2.96 -21.92 11.04
C THR A 6 -2.95 -21.26 12.42
N SER A 7 -3.83 -21.69 13.32
CA SER A 7 -4.07 -21.10 14.65
C SER A 7 -2.88 -21.19 15.60
N ALA A 8 -2.01 -22.19 15.43
CA ALA A 8 -0.82 -22.40 16.28
C ALA A 8 0.27 -21.33 16.05
N LYS A 9 0.34 -20.75 14.84
CA LYS A 9 1.34 -19.73 14.48
C LYS A 9 1.05 -18.38 15.14
N THR A 10 -0.23 -18.07 15.37
CA THR A 10 -0.68 -16.86 16.09
C THR A 10 -0.24 -16.82 17.56
N ALA A 11 -0.11 -17.98 18.22
CA ALA A 11 0.32 -18.06 19.62
C ALA A 11 1.84 -17.85 19.79
N GLN A 12 2.64 -18.19 18.78
CA GLN A 12 4.11 -18.03 18.81
C GLN A 12 4.58 -16.65 18.30
N ALA A 13 3.82 -15.99 17.42
CA ALA A 13 4.17 -14.67 16.87
C ALA A 13 3.99 -13.51 17.87
N ALA A 14 3.35 -13.75 19.03
CA ALA A 14 3.17 -12.75 20.08
C ALA A 14 4.47 -12.39 20.84
N GLY A 15 5.60 -13.06 20.52
CA GLY A 15 6.86 -12.93 21.25
C GLY A 15 7.83 -11.84 20.77
N ASP A 16 7.81 -11.40 19.52
CA ASP A 16 8.74 -10.34 19.02
C ASP A 16 8.40 -9.77 17.62
N GLY A 17 7.24 -10.10 17.05
CA GLY A 17 6.85 -9.67 15.70
C GLY A 17 6.04 -8.38 15.70
N LYS A 18 6.70 -7.21 15.63
CA LYS A 18 6.00 -5.93 15.41
C LYS A 18 5.19 -6.02 14.11
N LYS A 19 3.86 -6.03 14.21
CA LYS A 19 3.00 -5.79 13.06
C LYS A 19 3.35 -4.42 12.48
N LEU A 20 3.43 -4.35 11.15
CA LEU A 20 3.52 -3.08 10.45
C LEU A 20 2.30 -2.22 10.82
N PRO A 21 2.48 -0.91 11.10
CA PRO A 21 1.37 -0.04 11.40
C PRO A 21 0.58 0.29 10.13
N ASP A 22 -0.70 0.63 10.30
CA ASP A 22 -1.46 1.26 9.23
C ASP A 22 -0.84 2.63 8.91
N VAL A 23 -0.81 2.99 7.63
CA VAL A 23 -0.27 4.27 7.16
C VAL A 23 -1.42 5.20 6.84
N THR A 24 -1.43 6.37 7.47
CA THR A 24 -2.41 7.42 7.19
C THR A 24 -1.75 8.54 6.37
N PHE A 25 -2.51 9.10 5.44
CA PHE A 25 -2.07 10.24 4.63
C PHE A 25 -3.27 11.09 4.22
N LYS A 26 -3.02 12.32 3.78
CA LYS A 26 -4.07 13.19 3.24
C LYS A 26 -4.01 13.17 1.71
N LEU A 27 -5.15 12.88 1.10
CA LEU A 27 -5.37 13.12 -0.32
C LEU A 27 -6.29 14.34 -0.43
N ASP A 28 -5.69 15.49 -0.75
CA ASP A 28 -6.29 16.81 -0.60
C ASP A 28 -6.81 17.07 0.82
N THR A 29 -8.13 17.04 1.02
CA THR A 29 -8.80 17.27 2.30
C THR A 29 -9.30 15.99 2.96
N VAL A 30 -9.13 14.85 2.30
CA VAL A 30 -9.63 13.55 2.78
C VAL A 30 -8.50 12.80 3.46
N GLU A 31 -8.75 12.32 4.68
CA GLU A 31 -7.87 11.41 5.37
C GLU A 31 -8.04 9.99 4.80
N MET A 32 -6.93 9.42 4.36
CA MET A 32 -6.85 8.11 3.71
C MET A 32 -6.07 7.15 4.60
N VAL A 33 -6.43 5.87 4.56
CA VAL A 33 -5.82 4.84 5.39
C VAL A 33 -5.43 3.64 4.54
N CYS A 34 -4.13 3.32 4.51
CA CYS A 34 -3.58 2.06 4.01
C CYS A 34 -3.36 1.10 5.18
N ARG A 35 -4.07 -0.02 5.16
CA ARG A 35 -3.90 -1.10 6.12
C ARG A 35 -2.64 -1.90 5.82
N ALA A 36 -1.87 -2.16 6.86
CA ALA A 36 -0.67 -2.95 6.75
C ALA A 36 -0.96 -4.38 6.22
N PRO A 37 -0.43 -4.76 5.05
CA PRO A 37 -0.51 -6.13 4.59
C PRO A 37 0.44 -7.03 5.42
N LYS A 38 0.31 -8.34 5.28
CA LYS A 38 1.31 -9.28 5.81
C LYS A 38 2.62 -9.15 5.05
N ASP A 39 3.75 -9.48 5.68
CA ASP A 39 5.09 -9.37 5.08
C ASP A 39 5.21 -10.02 3.70
N ALA A 40 4.64 -11.22 3.52
CA ALA A 40 4.65 -11.92 2.23
C ALA A 40 3.87 -11.15 1.14
N GLN A 41 2.77 -10.49 1.51
CA GLN A 41 1.97 -9.69 0.60
C GLN A 41 2.68 -8.37 0.27
N LEU A 42 3.32 -7.74 1.26
CA LEU A 42 4.16 -6.56 1.02
C LEU A 42 5.30 -6.87 0.04
N ALA A 43 6.04 -7.95 0.27
CA ALA A 43 7.15 -8.35 -0.60
C ALA A 43 6.69 -8.64 -2.03
N TYR A 44 5.52 -9.26 -2.20
CA TYR A 44 4.91 -9.48 -3.51
C TYR A 44 4.59 -8.15 -4.21
N LEU A 45 3.92 -7.23 -3.52
CA LEU A 45 3.52 -5.93 -4.08
C LEU A 45 4.74 -5.09 -4.47
N MET A 46 5.78 -5.05 -3.64
CA MET A 46 7.03 -4.35 -3.95
C MET A 46 7.75 -4.94 -5.17
N ALA A 47 7.74 -6.27 -5.32
CA ALA A 47 8.33 -6.92 -6.48
C ALA A 47 7.52 -6.67 -7.76
N ALA A 48 6.20 -6.56 -7.66
CA ALA A 48 5.30 -6.30 -8.78
C ALA A 48 5.43 -4.87 -9.31
N ALA A 49 5.67 -3.88 -8.43
CA ALA A 49 5.86 -2.48 -8.80
C ALA A 49 7.32 -2.11 -9.18
N SER A 50 8.23 -3.08 -9.25
CA SER A 50 9.64 -2.85 -9.60
C SER A 50 9.81 -2.16 -10.96
N SER A 51 10.72 -1.20 -11.04
CA SER A 51 11.07 -0.44 -12.26
C SER A 51 11.59 -1.29 -13.42
N SER A 52 11.87 -2.57 -13.19
CA SER A 52 12.22 -3.55 -14.22
C SER A 52 11.01 -4.09 -15.00
N ARG A 53 9.78 -3.71 -14.62
CA ARG A 53 8.52 -4.11 -15.28
C ARG A 53 8.10 -3.09 -16.32
N THR A 54 7.23 -3.50 -17.24
CA THR A 54 6.63 -2.56 -18.21
C THR A 54 5.75 -1.53 -17.48
N ASP A 55 5.59 -0.34 -18.06
CA ASP A 55 4.76 0.72 -17.45
C ASP A 55 3.32 0.23 -17.20
N ALA A 56 2.76 -0.56 -18.10
CA ALA A 56 1.41 -1.13 -17.94
C ALA A 56 1.33 -2.11 -16.76
N ASP A 57 2.37 -2.92 -16.55
CA ASP A 57 2.44 -3.83 -15.40
C ASP A 57 2.59 -3.05 -14.08
N GLN A 58 3.35 -1.95 -14.08
CA GLN A 58 3.49 -1.09 -12.91
C GLN A 58 2.16 -0.42 -12.57
N VAL A 59 1.44 0.10 -13.57
CA VAL A 59 0.10 0.67 -13.38
C VAL A 59 -0.84 -0.36 -12.75
N ALA A 60 -0.90 -1.57 -13.32
CA ALA A 60 -1.73 -2.63 -12.78
C ALA A 60 -1.35 -2.98 -11.32
N ALA A 61 -0.06 -3.10 -11.03
CA ALA A 61 0.44 -3.43 -9.69
C ALA A 61 0.10 -2.36 -8.65
N VAL A 62 0.23 -1.07 -8.99
CA VAL A 62 -0.10 0.04 -8.08
C VAL A 62 -1.61 0.13 -7.83
N LEU A 63 -2.43 -0.06 -8.86
CA LEU A 63 -3.89 -0.08 -8.68
C LEU A 63 -4.33 -1.27 -7.81
N ASP A 64 -3.76 -2.45 -8.05
CA ASP A 64 -3.99 -3.66 -7.25
C ASP A 64 -3.51 -3.50 -5.80
N PHE A 65 -2.38 -2.81 -5.58
CA PHE A 65 -1.91 -2.44 -4.25
C PHE A 65 -2.97 -1.64 -3.48
N PHE A 66 -3.50 -0.57 -4.08
CA PHE A 66 -4.49 0.28 -3.41
C PHE A 66 -5.82 -0.43 -3.20
N GLU A 67 -6.23 -1.30 -4.13
CA GLU A 67 -7.41 -2.14 -3.97
C GLU A 67 -7.33 -3.05 -2.73
N GLN A 68 -6.14 -3.55 -2.42
CA GLN A 68 -5.94 -4.49 -1.33
C GLN A 68 -5.62 -3.83 0.02
N THR A 69 -5.01 -2.64 -0.01
CA THR A 69 -4.48 -1.99 1.19
C THR A 69 -5.35 -0.84 1.67
N LEU A 70 -6.03 -0.09 0.80
CA LEU A 70 -6.91 0.97 1.26
C LEU A 70 -8.06 0.40 2.08
N ASP A 71 -8.38 1.08 3.17
CA ASP A 71 -9.61 0.79 3.88
C ASP A 71 -10.83 1.07 2.98
N PRO A 72 -12.01 0.49 3.27
CA PRO A 72 -13.16 0.60 2.37
C PRO A 72 -13.58 2.04 2.07
N ALA A 73 -13.46 2.96 3.03
CA ALA A 73 -13.84 4.35 2.85
C ALA A 73 -12.85 5.08 1.91
N SER A 74 -11.55 4.89 2.15
CA SER A 74 -10.48 5.47 1.32
C SER A 74 -10.53 4.92 -0.11
N LEU A 75 -10.80 3.62 -0.28
CA LEU A 75 -10.89 3.00 -1.60
C LEU A 75 -12.02 3.59 -2.45
N VAL A 76 -13.16 3.91 -1.85
CA VAL A 76 -14.27 4.58 -2.55
C VAL A 76 -13.85 5.94 -3.07
N VAL A 77 -13.12 6.73 -2.27
CA VAL A 77 -12.61 8.04 -2.66
C VAL A 77 -11.60 7.89 -3.81
N PHE A 78 -10.64 6.99 -3.65
CA PHE A 78 -9.60 6.72 -4.65
C PHE A 78 -10.20 6.34 -6.01
N ARG A 79 -11.14 5.38 -6.03
CA ARG A 79 -11.85 4.96 -7.26
C ARG A 79 -12.65 6.09 -7.88
N ARG A 80 -13.34 6.89 -7.06
CA ARG A 80 -14.14 8.02 -7.56
C ARG A 80 -13.28 9.02 -8.32
N ARG A 81 -12.07 9.30 -7.83
CA ARG A 81 -11.13 10.21 -8.50
C ARG A 81 -10.61 9.63 -9.81
N LEU A 82 -10.16 8.37 -9.80
CA LEU A 82 -9.69 7.69 -11.01
C LEU A 82 -10.74 7.59 -12.12
N LEU A 83 -12.03 7.53 -11.76
CA LEU A 83 -13.13 7.48 -12.73
C LEU A 83 -13.66 8.87 -13.12
N ASN A 84 -13.13 9.94 -12.55
CA ASN A 84 -13.52 11.30 -12.89
C ASN A 84 -12.52 11.92 -13.88
N THR A 85 -12.91 12.01 -15.15
CA THR A 85 -12.06 12.52 -16.23
C THR A 85 -11.72 14.01 -16.14
N THR A 86 -12.37 14.73 -15.22
CA THR A 86 -12.09 16.15 -14.92
C THR A 86 -11.27 16.35 -13.65
N ASP A 87 -10.95 15.26 -12.95
CA ASP A 87 -10.03 15.27 -11.80
C ASP A 87 -8.58 15.38 -12.29
N SER A 88 -7.73 16.06 -11.51
CA SER A 88 -6.30 16.17 -11.80
C SER A 88 -5.49 14.98 -11.28
N PHE A 89 -6.08 14.13 -10.44
CA PHE A 89 -5.43 12.96 -9.88
C PHE A 89 -5.07 11.96 -10.98
N ASP A 90 -3.79 11.64 -11.08
CA ASP A 90 -3.29 10.74 -12.11
C ASP A 90 -2.44 9.59 -11.54
N PHE A 91 -1.82 8.84 -12.45
CA PHE A 91 -0.99 7.70 -12.09
C PHE A 91 0.31 8.11 -11.38
N ALA A 92 0.89 9.27 -11.71
CA ALA A 92 2.12 9.74 -11.08
C ALA A 92 1.86 10.07 -9.59
N ASP A 93 0.70 10.68 -9.30
CA ASP A 93 0.26 10.89 -7.91
C ASP A 93 0.09 9.55 -7.16
N ALA A 94 -0.58 8.57 -7.79
CA ALA A 94 -0.78 7.25 -7.21
C ALA A 94 0.55 6.52 -6.94
N MET A 95 1.51 6.62 -7.85
CA MET A 95 2.86 6.05 -7.67
C MET A 95 3.59 6.70 -6.50
N GLY A 96 3.53 8.04 -6.38
CA GLY A 96 4.15 8.75 -5.26
C GLY A 96 3.57 8.34 -3.90
N ILE A 97 2.25 8.12 -3.82
CA ILE A 97 1.60 7.60 -2.60
C ILE A 97 2.05 6.16 -2.33
N PHE A 98 2.13 5.31 -3.35
CA PHE A 98 2.58 3.93 -3.22
C PHE A 98 4.00 3.84 -2.67
N GLU A 99 4.92 4.65 -3.20
CA GLU A 99 6.31 4.74 -2.73
C GLU A 99 6.37 5.17 -1.27
N TYR A 100 5.67 6.24 -0.89
CA TYR A 100 5.59 6.71 0.50
C TYR A 100 5.11 5.62 1.45
N VAL A 101 4.01 4.93 1.13
CA VAL A 101 3.47 3.86 1.98
C VAL A 101 4.46 2.69 2.10
N CYS A 102 5.14 2.33 1.01
CA CYS A 102 6.17 1.29 1.03
C CYS A 102 7.40 1.69 1.85
N GLU A 103 7.80 2.96 1.83
CA GLU A 103 8.87 3.49 2.67
C GLU A 103 8.54 3.37 4.16
N GLU A 104 7.34 3.83 4.55
CA GLU A 104 6.86 3.75 5.94
C GLU A 104 6.85 2.31 6.45
N TRP A 105 6.46 1.35 5.63
CA TRP A 105 6.49 -0.08 6.00
C TRP A 105 7.87 -0.72 5.95
N SER A 106 8.74 -0.30 5.04
CA SER A 106 10.09 -0.86 4.93
C SER A 106 11.07 -0.31 5.99
N GLY A 107 10.68 0.74 6.72
CA GLY A 107 11.53 1.40 7.71
C GLY A 107 12.78 2.05 7.10
N ARG A 108 12.78 2.26 5.77
CA ARG A 108 13.82 3.05 5.11
C ARG A 108 13.60 4.52 5.46
N PRO A 109 14.66 5.30 5.75
CA PRO A 109 14.49 6.69 6.15
C PRO A 109 13.76 7.48 5.06
N THR A 110 12.72 8.23 5.45
CA THR A 110 12.05 9.22 4.61
C THR A 110 13.07 10.31 4.26
N GLY A 111 13.70 10.16 3.11
CA GLY A 111 14.63 11.13 2.55
C GLY A 111 13.91 12.22 1.76
N SER A 112 12.92 12.92 2.33
CA SER A 112 12.46 14.20 1.77
C SER A 112 11.72 15.04 2.80
N GLY A 113 12.48 15.54 3.78
CA GLY A 113 12.15 16.84 4.37
C GLY A 113 12.47 17.92 3.35
N SER A 114 11.55 18.20 2.41
CA SER A 114 11.57 19.48 1.70
C SER A 114 11.00 20.56 2.62
N ALA A 115 11.84 20.97 3.57
CA ALA A 115 11.78 22.32 4.12
C ALA A 115 12.61 23.21 3.19
N SER A 116 11.93 24.01 2.38
CA SER A 116 12.45 25.22 1.75
C SER A 116 11.31 26.21 1.59
#